data_AF-A0A830D817-F1
#
_entry.id   AF-A0A830D817-F1
#
_cell.length_a   1.000
_cell.length_b   1.000
_cell.length_c   1.000
_cell.angle_alpha   90.00
_cell.angle_beta   90.00
_cell.angle_gamma   90.00
#
_symmetry.space_group_name_H-M   'P 1'
#
loop_
_entity.id
_entity.type
_entity.pdbx_description
1 polymer ?
#
loop_
_entity_poly.entity_id
_entity_poly.type
_entity_poly.pdbx_seq_one_letter_code
_entity_poly.pdbx_strand_id
1 'polypeptide(L)' 'SFADIITSIRYWVIHSITIPSLFIAGWLFVSIGLAYDVFGSPQYFYSFLLKNHL' A
#
# COMPACT_ATOMS: atom_id res chain seq x y z
N SER A 1 13.24 -9.06 -26.29
CA SER A 1 13.36 -9.82 -25.02
C SER A 1 12.86 -8.96 -23.87
N PHE A 2 12.48 -9.55 -22.73
CA PHE A 2 12.19 -8.77 -21.51
C PHE A 2 13.40 -7.92 -21.09
N ALA A 3 14.62 -8.43 -21.34
CA ALA A 3 15.87 -7.72 -21.11
C ALA A 3 15.89 -6.34 -21.81
N ASP A 4 15.44 -6.25 -23.06
CA ASP A 4 15.44 -4.98 -23.82
C ASP A 4 14.48 -3.93 -23.24
N ILE A 5 13.44 -4.38 -22.55
CA ILE A 5 12.45 -3.50 -21.89
C ILE A 5 13.06 -2.90 -20.64
N ILE A 6 13.64 -3.73 -19.76
CA ILE A 6 14.24 -3.26 -18.51
C ILE A 6 15.55 -2.50 -18.72
N THR A 7 16.25 -2.65 -19.86
CA THR A 7 17.42 -1.82 -20.19
C THR A 7 17.06 -0.52 -20.90
N SER A 8 15.78 -0.32 -21.26
CA SER A 8 15.34 0.88 -21.98
C SER A 8 15.25 2.10 -21.07
N ILE A 9 15.81 3.22 -21.51
CA ILE A 9 15.69 4.51 -20.80
C ILE A 9 14.23 4.94 -20.65
N ARG A 10 13.39 4.71 -21.67
CA ARG A 10 11.96 5.10 -21.65
C ARG A 10 11.20 4.33 -20.60
N TYR A 11 11.55 3.06 -20.39
CA TYR A 11 10.99 2.24 -19.34
C TYR A 11 11.30 2.84 -17.97
N TRP A 12 12.55 3.18 -17.69
CA TRP A 12 12.95 3.78 -16.41
C TRP A 12 12.38 5.17 -16.17
N VAL A 13 12.28 6.02 -17.20
CA VAL A 13 11.66 7.35 -17.07
C VAL A 13 10.22 7.24 -16.56
N ILE A 14 9.46 6.26 -17.04
CA ILE A 14 8.07 6.04 -16.60
C ILE A 14 8.04 5.35 -15.24
N HIS A 15 8.80 4.26 -15.09
CA HIS A 15 8.73 3.39 -13.91
C HIS A 15 9.37 3.98 -12.67
N SER A 16 10.30 4.93 -12.81
CA SER A 16 10.85 5.69 -11.68
C SER A 16 9.82 6.56 -10.99
N ILE A 17 8.69 6.88 -11.64
CA ILE A 17 7.58 7.62 -11.02
C ILE A 17 6.48 6.64 -10.61
N THR A 18 6.05 5.76 -11.51
CA THR A 18 4.89 4.90 -11.24
C THR A 18 5.14 3.87 -10.14
N ILE A 19 6.36 3.30 -10.04
CA ILE A 19 6.69 2.31 -8.99
C ILE A 19 6.69 2.98 -7.60
N PRO A 20 7.42 4.10 -7.35
CA PRO A 20 7.34 4.76 -6.06
C PRO A 20 5.94 5.26 -5.71
N SER A 21 5.18 5.79 -6.69
CA SER A 21 3.80 6.23 -6.44
C SER A 21 2.90 5.10 -5.97
N LEU A 22 2.95 3.93 -6.61
CA LEU A 22 2.16 2.75 -6.19
C LEU A 22 2.58 2.26 -4.79
N PHE A 23 3.88 2.27 -4.51
CA PHE A 23 4.39 1.88 -3.19
C PHE A 23 3.90 2.81 -2.09
N ILE A 24 4.01 4.14 -2.29
CA ILE A 24 3.54 5.14 -1.32
C ILE A 24 2.01 5.07 -1.16
N ALA A 25 1.27 4.88 -2.25
CA ALA A 25 -0.20 4.73 -2.18
C ALA A 25 -0.59 3.51 -1.33
N GLY A 26 0.04 2.35 -1.55
CA GLY A 26 -0.19 1.15 -0.74
C GLY A 26 0.20 1.33 0.73
N TRP A 27 1.35 1.99 0.99
CA TRP A 27 1.80 2.31 2.34
C TRP A 27 0.80 3.22 3.08
N LEU A 28 0.37 4.30 2.44
CA LEU A 28 -0.60 5.24 3.00
C LEU A 28 -1.95 4.56 3.25
N PHE A 29 -2.43 3.76 2.29
CA PHE A 29 -3.69 3.01 2.40
C PHE A 29 -3.75 2.17 3.68
N VAL A 30 -2.64 1.54 4.08
CA VAL A 30 -2.54 0.79 5.34
C VAL A 30 -2.34 1.72 6.53
N SER A 31 -1.45 2.70 6.42
CA SER A 31 -1.04 3.55 7.55
C SER A 31 -2.16 4.44 8.08
N ILE A 32 -3.08 4.90 7.23
CA ILE A 32 -4.21 5.75 7.64
C ILE A 32 -5.45 4.96 8.07
N GLY A 33 -5.41 3.64 8.03
CA GLY A 33 -6.53 2.81 8.46
C GLY A 33 -7.57 2.47 7.38
N LEU A 34 -7.49 3.06 6.17
CA LEU A 34 -8.47 2.81 5.10
C LEU A 34 -8.61 1.34 4.72
N ALA A 35 -7.52 0.57 4.79
CA ALA A 35 -7.57 -0.87 4.56
C ALA A 35 -8.53 -1.58 5.54
N TYR A 36 -8.54 -1.17 6.80
CA TYR A 36 -9.39 -1.77 7.83
C TYR A 36 -10.85 -1.35 7.65
N ASP A 37 -11.09 -0.10 7.24
CA ASP A 37 -12.44 0.41 6.93
C ASP A 37 -13.05 -0.29 5.71
N VAL A 38 -12.28 -0.44 4.62
CA VAL A 38 -12.76 -1.05 3.36
C VAL A 38 -13.02 -2.55 3.53
N PHE A 39 -12.13 -3.25 4.22
CA PHE A 39 -12.21 -4.71 4.35
C PHE A 39 -12.85 -5.19 5.65
N GLY A 40 -13.33 -4.29 6.51
CA GLY A 40 -13.96 -4.62 7.79
C GLY A 40 -13.07 -5.44 8.74
N SER A 41 -11.75 -5.32 8.58
CA SER A 41 -10.80 -6.09 9.39
C SER A 41 -10.71 -5.49 10.79
N PRO A 42 -10.75 -6.30 11.85
CA PRO A 42 -10.72 -5.78 13.21
C PRO A 42 -9.42 -4.99 13.44
N GLN A 43 -9.57 -3.69 13.69
CA GLN A 43 -8.47 -2.88 14.18
C GLN A 43 -8.15 -3.37 15.59
N TYR A 44 -7.01 -4.04 15.75
CA TYR A 44 -6.61 -4.65 17.02
C TYR A 44 -6.73 -3.68 18.20
N PHE A 45 -6.41 -2.39 17.99
CA PHE A 45 -6.53 -1.36 19.02
C PHE A 45 -7.97 -1.14 19.53
N TYR A 46 -8.95 -0.90 18.65
CA TYR A 46 -10.33 -0.68 19.07
C TYR A 46 -11.00 -1.98 19.57
N SER A 47 -10.70 -3.12 18.94
CA SER A 47 -11.21 -4.41 19.40
C SER A 47 -10.69 -4.78 20.79
N PHE A 48 -9.46 -4.41 21.12
CA PHE A 48 -8.89 -4.63 22.44
C PHE A 48 -9.55 -3.72 23.48
N LEU A 49 -9.79 -2.44 23.17
CA LEU A 49 -10.51 -1.56 24.09
C LEU A 49 -11.96 -2.01 24.31
N LEU A 50 -12.71 -2.35 23.25
CA LEU A 50 -14.08 -2.84 23.39
C LEU A 50 -14.18 -4.18 24.15
N LYS A 51 -13.13 -5.01 24.09
CA LYS A 51 -13.10 -6.32 24.78
C LYS A 51 -12.62 -6.24 26.24
N ASN A 52 -11.88 -5.19 26.64
CA ASN A 52 -11.38 -5.03 28.01
C ASN A 52 -12.21 -4.06 28.86
N HIS A 53 -13.23 -3.42 28.28
CA HIS A 53 -14.20 -2.57 28.98
C HIS A 53 -15.58 -3.23 29.16
N LEU A 54 -15.68 -4.54 28.93
CA LEU A 54 -16.80 -5.44 29.25
C LEU A 54 -16.26 -6.65 30.02
#